data_AF-A0A0S7XLT2-F1
#
_entry.id   AF-A0A0S7XLT2-F1
#
_cell.length_a   1.000
_cell.length_b   1.000
_cell.length_c   1.000
_cell.angle_alpha   90.00
_cell.angle_beta   90.00
_cell.angle_gamma   90.00
#
_symmetry.space_group_name_H-M   'P 1'
#
loop_
_entity.id
_entity.type
_entity.pdbx_description
1 polymer ?
#
loop_
_entity_poly.entity_id
_entity_poly.type
_entity_poly.pdbx_seq_one_letter_code
_entity_poly.pdbx_strand_id
1 'polypeptide(L)'
;MSGASHPEDASLGPDPYGEGQNRKGASRPAWPTREGAEFFCEKLKVSWQGAPQEGETFTWRGKEYEIRTVLTSWREWRTPATVAHKSWRTRRHRNFYHIRTHSGETFEIFLDRTNKAKPEWFLRKRLS
;
A
#
# COMPACT_ATOMS: atom_id res chain seq x y z
N MET A 1 -29.47 41.65 -7.56
CA MET A 1 -28.03 41.41 -7.35
C MET A 1 -27.85 39.93 -7.15
N SER A 2 -27.01 39.32 -7.97
CA SER A 2 -26.87 37.88 -8.19
C SER A 2 -26.38 37.13 -6.96
N GLY A 3 -27.12 36.09 -6.55
CA GLY A 3 -26.62 35.05 -5.66
C GLY A 3 -25.91 33.99 -6.47
N ALA A 4 -24.59 33.92 -6.37
CA ALA A 4 -23.78 32.91 -7.04
C ALA A 4 -23.94 31.55 -6.33
N SER A 5 -24.36 30.55 -7.09
CA SER A 5 -24.26 29.13 -6.75
C SER A 5 -22.79 28.71 -6.73
N HIS A 6 -22.36 28.01 -5.68
CA HIS A 6 -21.13 27.23 -5.68
C HIS A 6 -21.42 25.83 -5.12
N PRO A 7 -21.03 24.74 -5.81
CA PRO A 7 -21.20 23.38 -5.32
C PRO A 7 -19.93 22.93 -4.58
N GLU A 8 -20.05 22.52 -3.32
CA GLU A 8 -19.01 21.76 -2.63
C GLU A 8 -19.59 20.43 -2.16
N ASP A 9 -19.66 19.47 -3.08
CA ASP A 9 -19.71 18.05 -2.75
C ASP A 9 -18.32 17.47 -3.04
N ALA A 10 -17.45 17.55 -2.03
CA ALA A 10 -16.21 16.80 -1.97
C ALA A 10 -16.25 15.95 -0.71
N SER A 11 -17.01 14.85 -0.80
CA SER A 11 -16.99 13.75 0.16
C SER A 11 -15.58 13.14 0.27
N LEU A 12 -14.74 13.74 1.12
CA LEU A 12 -13.51 13.13 1.61
C LEU A 12 -13.90 12.02 2.58
N GLY A 13 -13.79 10.77 2.12
CA GLY A 13 -13.97 9.59 2.97
C GLY A 13 -13.03 9.62 4.18
N PRO A 14 -13.41 8.98 5.30
CA PRO A 14 -12.67 9.10 6.55
C PRO A 14 -11.27 8.49 6.48
N ASP A 15 -10.30 9.18 7.06
CA ASP A 15 -8.91 8.76 7.26
C ASP A 15 -8.84 7.45 8.07
N PRO A 16 -8.29 6.36 7.52
CA PRO A 16 -8.22 5.06 8.21
C PRO A 16 -7.13 4.96 9.29
N TYR A 17 -6.36 6.01 9.56
CA TYR A 17 -5.21 5.96 10.48
C TYR A 17 -5.15 7.12 11.48
N GLY A 18 -6.30 7.53 12.05
CA GLY A 18 -6.37 8.57 13.08
C GLY A 18 -7.03 8.10 14.38
N GLU A 19 -6.19 7.97 15.42
CA GLU A 19 -6.50 8.10 16.85
C GLU A 19 -7.45 7.13 17.57
N GLY A 20 -6.90 6.53 18.63
CA GLY A 20 -7.62 5.59 19.48
C GLY A 20 -8.68 6.29 20.33
N GLN A 21 -9.82 5.64 20.51
CA GLN A 21 -10.69 5.89 21.65
C GLN A 21 -11.30 4.59 22.17
N ASN A 22 -11.01 4.36 23.45
CA ASN A 22 -11.76 3.54 24.37
C ASN A 22 -13.25 3.96 24.36
N ARG A 23 -14.10 3.26 23.59
CA ARG A 23 -15.56 3.24 23.80
C ARG A 23 -16.08 1.84 23.48
N LYS A 24 -16.65 1.21 24.49
CA LYS A 24 -17.40 -0.05 24.43
C LYS A 24 -18.51 0.07 23.37
N GLY A 25 -18.60 -0.90 22.45
CA GLY A 25 -19.86 -1.18 21.74
C GLY A 25 -19.97 -0.79 20.26
N ALA A 26 -18.91 -0.46 19.53
CA ALA A 26 -18.99 -0.34 18.07
C ALA A 26 -18.52 -1.64 17.40
N SER A 27 -19.43 -2.32 16.69
CA SER A 27 -19.07 -3.38 15.73
C SER A 27 -18.00 -2.82 14.78
N ARG A 28 -16.77 -3.33 14.92
CA ARG A 28 -15.71 -3.09 13.96
C ARG A 28 -16.23 -3.49 12.58
N PRO A 29 -16.05 -2.68 11.52
CA PRO A 29 -16.38 -3.15 10.19
C PRO A 29 -15.60 -4.44 9.97
N ALA A 30 -16.30 -5.51 9.61
CA ALA A 30 -15.71 -6.79 9.31
C ALA A 30 -14.86 -6.62 8.05
N TRP A 31 -13.58 -6.22 8.21
CA TRP A 31 -12.61 -6.46 7.17
C TRP A 31 -12.70 -7.95 6.85
N PRO A 32 -12.75 -8.36 5.57
CA PRO A 32 -12.71 -9.76 5.24
C PRO A 32 -11.37 -10.28 5.77
N THR A 33 -11.42 -10.97 6.90
CA THR A 33 -10.33 -11.83 7.35
C THR A 33 -10.42 -13.01 6.39
N ARG A 34 -9.84 -12.85 5.20
CA ARG A 34 -9.64 -13.97 4.30
C ARG A 34 -8.58 -14.84 4.95
N GLU A 35 -9.03 -15.88 5.64
CA GLU A 35 -8.25 -17.09 5.81
C GLU A 35 -7.62 -17.43 4.45
N GLY A 36 -6.28 -17.49 4.39
CA GLY A 36 -5.54 -17.82 3.16
C GLY A 36 -4.69 -16.70 2.53
N ALA A 37 -4.46 -15.56 3.19
CA ALA A 37 -3.45 -14.61 2.71
C ALA A 37 -2.04 -15.22 2.81
N GLU A 38 -1.55 -15.80 1.72
CA GLU A 38 -0.18 -16.33 1.64
C GLU A 38 0.83 -15.18 1.65
N PHE A 39 1.82 -15.28 2.56
CA PHE A 39 2.92 -14.33 2.67
C PHE A 39 4.16 -14.91 1.98
N PHE A 40 4.73 -14.15 1.05
CA PHE A 40 5.87 -14.61 0.25
C PHE A 40 7.14 -13.83 0.59
N CYS A 41 7.04 -12.50 0.76
CA CYS A 41 8.20 -11.61 0.93
C CYS A 41 9.30 -11.85 -0.13
N GLU A 42 8.90 -12.14 -1.36
CA GLU A 42 9.80 -12.51 -2.46
C GLU A 42 10.12 -11.31 -3.35
N LYS A 43 11.31 -11.30 -3.93
CA LYS A 43 11.74 -10.23 -4.83
C LYS A 43 10.96 -10.27 -6.15
N LEU A 44 10.53 -9.10 -6.61
CA LEU A 44 9.91 -8.91 -7.91
C LEU A 44 10.93 -8.41 -8.93
N LYS A 45 10.75 -8.83 -10.19
CA LYS A 45 11.33 -8.13 -11.33
C LYS A 45 10.26 -7.19 -11.86
N VAL A 46 10.55 -5.90 -11.96
CA VAL A 46 9.60 -4.88 -12.41
C VAL A 46 10.18 -4.16 -13.63
N SER A 47 9.32 -3.64 -14.50
CA SER A 47 9.72 -2.82 -15.65
C SER A 47 9.80 -1.32 -15.35
N TRP A 48 9.39 -0.89 -14.15
CA TRP A 48 9.23 0.53 -13.81
C TRP A 48 10.18 1.03 -12.72
N GLN A 49 10.17 2.36 -12.53
CA GLN A 49 10.88 3.07 -11.47
C GLN A 49 9.92 3.95 -10.67
N GLY A 50 10.00 3.90 -9.34
CA GLY A 50 9.12 4.70 -8.48
C GLY A 50 7.74 4.08 -8.30
N ALA A 51 6.70 4.88 -8.09
CA ALA A 51 5.37 4.32 -7.79
C ALA A 51 4.82 3.56 -9.02
N PRO A 52 4.20 2.37 -8.81
CA PRO A 52 3.62 1.60 -9.89
C PRO A 52 2.46 2.36 -10.54
N GLN A 53 2.23 2.12 -11.83
CA GLN A 53 1.15 2.70 -12.64
C GLN A 53 0.40 1.61 -13.41
N GLU A 54 -0.75 1.98 -13.98
CA GLU A 54 -1.51 1.13 -14.89
C GLU A 54 -0.71 0.84 -16.18
N GLY A 55 -0.81 -0.39 -16.68
CA GLY A 55 -0.07 -0.88 -17.85
C GLY A 55 1.37 -1.31 -17.57
N GLU A 56 1.88 -1.12 -16.36
CA GLU A 56 3.21 -1.58 -15.98
C GLU A 56 3.21 -3.08 -15.61
N THR A 57 4.35 -3.74 -15.82
CA THR A 57 4.46 -5.21 -15.71
C THR A 57 5.51 -5.67 -14.70
N PHE A 58 5.19 -6.74 -13.98
CA PHE A 58 6.12 -7.40 -13.07
C PHE A 58 6.12 -8.91 -13.24
N THR A 59 7.26 -9.51 -12.96
CA THR A 59 7.44 -10.96 -12.97
C THR A 59 7.60 -11.48 -11.55
N TRP A 60 6.81 -12.49 -11.21
CA TRP A 60 6.90 -13.24 -9.97
C TRP A 60 6.89 -14.75 -10.25
N ARG A 61 7.90 -15.48 -9.75
CA ARG A 61 8.09 -16.93 -9.99
C ARG A 61 7.99 -17.34 -11.48
N GLY A 62 8.53 -16.50 -12.36
CA GLY A 62 8.52 -16.75 -13.81
C GLY A 62 7.19 -16.47 -14.51
N LYS A 63 6.13 -16.06 -13.78
CA LYS A 63 4.88 -15.58 -14.36
C LYS A 63 4.88 -14.06 -14.41
N GLU A 64 4.52 -13.52 -15.57
CA GLU A 64 4.34 -12.09 -15.78
C GLU A 64 2.91 -11.66 -15.43
N TYR A 65 2.79 -10.46 -14.87
CA TYR A 65 1.54 -9.84 -14.47
C TYR A 65 1.55 -8.38 -14.90
N GLU A 66 0.46 -7.94 -15.52
CA GLU A 66 0.22 -6.54 -15.89
C GLU A 66 -0.70 -5.87 -14.87
N ILE A 67 -0.30 -4.68 -14.42
CA ILE A 67 -1.07 -3.87 -13.48
C ILE A 67 -2.25 -3.25 -14.20
N ARG A 68 -3.45 -3.61 -13.77
CA ARG A 68 -4.68 -2.95 -14.21
C ARG A 68 -4.94 -1.68 -13.42
N THR A 69 -4.73 -1.69 -12.11
CA THR A 69 -4.95 -0.50 -11.28
C THR A 69 -4.22 -0.60 -9.95
N VAL A 70 -3.80 0.56 -9.43
CA VAL A 70 -3.28 0.70 -8.06
C VAL A 70 -4.44 1.06 -7.14
N LEU A 71 -4.85 0.13 -6.31
CA LEU A 71 -6.00 0.29 -5.43
C LEU A 71 -5.71 1.23 -4.26
N THR A 72 -4.52 1.14 -3.68
CA THR A 72 -4.12 1.95 -2.52
C THR A 72 -2.60 2.03 -2.44
N SER A 73 -2.08 3.14 -1.93
CA SER A 73 -0.66 3.28 -1.59
C SER A 73 -0.50 3.90 -0.20
N TRP A 74 0.51 3.45 0.55
CA TRP A 74 0.85 4.04 1.85
C TRP A 74 2.34 3.89 2.13
N ARG A 75 2.86 4.74 3.02
CA ARG A 75 4.28 4.70 3.44
C ARG A 75 4.36 4.15 4.86
N GLU A 76 5.29 3.23 5.11
CA GLU A 76 5.58 2.81 6.47
C GLU A 76 6.49 3.85 7.13
N TRP A 77 5.89 4.83 7.80
CA TRP A 77 6.61 5.89 8.51
C TRP A 77 7.10 5.46 9.91
N ARG A 78 7.04 4.16 10.23
CA ARG A 78 7.36 3.66 11.56
C ARG A 78 8.87 3.62 11.79
N THR A 79 9.30 4.23 12.89
CA THR A 79 10.59 3.96 13.51
C THR A 79 10.47 2.69 14.37
N PRO A 80 11.37 1.70 14.25
CA PRO A 80 11.32 0.50 15.07
C PRO A 80 11.37 0.87 16.56
N ALA A 81 10.54 0.22 17.38
CA ALA A 81 10.48 0.47 18.82
C ALA A 81 11.78 0.10 19.56
N THR A 82 12.63 -0.71 18.91
CA THR A 82 13.91 -1.22 19.44
C THR A 82 15.08 -0.24 19.32
N VAL A 83 14.88 0.95 18.72
CA VAL A 83 15.97 1.92 18.53
C VAL A 83 15.97 2.94 19.68
N ALA A 84 17.04 2.96 20.47
CA ALA A 84 17.22 3.89 21.60
C ALA A 84 17.19 5.38 21.18
N HIS A 85 17.69 5.69 19.97
CA HIS A 85 17.66 7.05 19.41
C HIS A 85 16.86 7.09 18.11
N LYS A 86 15.67 7.68 18.17
CA LYS A 86 14.80 7.89 17.00
C LYS A 86 15.40 8.97 16.12
N SER A 87 15.92 8.59 14.96
CA SER A 87 16.37 9.54 13.95
C SER A 87 15.66 9.25 12.62
N TRP A 88 15.66 10.22 11.72
CA TRP A 88 15.15 10.02 10.37
C TRP A 88 15.87 8.87 9.63
N ARG A 89 17.12 8.56 10.02
CA ARG A 89 17.94 7.45 9.46
C ARG A 89 17.45 6.07 9.91
N THR A 90 16.72 5.99 11.03
CA THR A 90 16.17 4.74 11.58
C THR A 90 14.72 4.50 11.19
N ARG A 91 14.15 5.31 10.29
CA ARG A 91 12.83 5.06 9.72
C ARG A 91 12.88 3.93 8.71
N ARG A 92 11.86 3.08 8.70
CA ARG A 92 11.68 2.09 7.64
C ARG A 92 11.36 2.85 6.35
N HIS A 93 12.11 2.59 5.28
CA HIS A 93 11.96 3.29 4.01
C HIS A 93 11.14 2.47 3.01
N ARG A 94 9.97 1.99 3.46
CA ARG A 94 9.10 1.11 2.66
C ARG A 94 7.84 1.84 2.20
N ASN A 95 7.59 1.79 0.90
CA ASN A 95 6.31 2.22 0.31
C ASN A 95 5.54 0.96 -0.05
N PHE A 96 4.30 0.85 0.39
CA PHE A 96 3.44 -0.28 0.13
C PHE A 96 2.34 0.10 -0.85
N TYR A 97 1.93 -0.87 -1.65
CA TYR A 97 0.91 -0.73 -2.69
C TYR A 97 0.03 -1.96 -2.70
N HIS A 98 -1.28 -1.75 -2.81
CA HIS A 98 -2.21 -2.77 -3.27
C HIS A 98 -2.46 -2.56 -4.75
N ILE A 99 -2.19 -3.58 -5.55
CA ILE A 99 -2.35 -3.55 -7.00
C ILE A 99 -3.29 -4.67 -7.42
N ARG A 100 -4.11 -4.38 -8.44
CA ARG A 100 -4.94 -5.37 -9.10
C ARG A 100 -4.39 -5.59 -10.51
N THR A 101 -4.29 -6.85 -10.92
CA THR A 101 -3.81 -7.23 -12.26
C THR A 101 -4.96 -7.41 -13.24
N HIS A 102 -4.64 -7.46 -14.54
CA HIS A 102 -5.62 -7.78 -15.58
C HIS A 102 -6.24 -9.17 -15.43
N SER A 103 -5.46 -10.13 -14.92
CA SER A 103 -5.92 -11.49 -14.61
C SER A 103 -6.81 -11.57 -13.36
N GLY A 104 -7.00 -10.45 -12.65
CA GLY A 104 -7.97 -10.30 -11.56
C GLY A 104 -7.40 -10.53 -10.16
N GLU A 105 -6.16 -11.02 -10.06
CA GLU A 105 -5.46 -11.15 -8.78
C GLU A 105 -5.16 -9.80 -8.15
N THR A 106 -5.12 -9.79 -6.82
CA THR A 106 -4.73 -8.61 -6.06
C THR A 106 -3.50 -8.91 -5.22
N PHE A 107 -2.48 -8.08 -5.35
CA PHE A 107 -1.21 -8.23 -4.66
C PHE A 107 -0.93 -7.06 -3.75
N GLU A 108 -0.30 -7.36 -2.62
CA GLU A 108 0.38 -6.35 -1.82
C GLU A 108 1.87 -6.42 -2.11
N ILE A 109 2.40 -5.33 -2.65
CA ILE A 109 3.81 -5.18 -2.97
C ILE A 109 4.40 -4.02 -2.17
N PHE A 110 5.71 -4.02 -1.98
CA PHE A 110 6.40 -2.88 -1.42
C PHE A 110 7.74 -2.60 -2.10
N LEU A 111 8.07 -1.32 -2.13
CA LEU A 111 9.37 -0.82 -2.50
C LEU A 111 10.22 -0.62 -1.25
N ASP A 112 11.27 -1.40 -1.11
CA ASP A 112 12.30 -1.17 -0.12
C ASP A 112 13.32 -0.15 -0.64
N ARG A 113 13.36 1.01 0.00
CA ARG A 113 14.26 2.12 -0.33
C ARG A 113 15.40 2.27 0.69
N THR A 114 15.65 1.24 1.50
CA THR A 114 16.76 1.24 2.45
C THR A 114 18.08 1.48 1.73
N ASN A 115 18.28 0.82 0.58
CA ASN A 115 19.33 1.20 -0.36
C ASN A 115 18.81 2.23 -1.37
N LYS A 116 19.18 3.50 -1.19
CA LYS A 116 18.75 4.60 -2.07
C LYS A 116 19.24 4.47 -3.51
N ALA A 117 20.40 3.84 -3.72
CA ALA A 117 20.97 3.67 -5.05
C ALA A 117 20.34 2.52 -5.83
N LYS A 118 19.80 1.52 -5.10
CA LYS A 118 19.19 0.32 -5.68
C LYS A 118 17.93 -0.03 -4.88
N PRO A 119 16.82 0.70 -5.09
CA PRO A 119 15.56 0.36 -4.45
C PRO A 119 15.05 -0.98 -5.03
N GLU A 120 14.52 -1.83 -4.16
CA GLU A 120 14.11 -3.19 -4.52
C GLU A 120 12.62 -3.42 -4.29
N TRP A 121 12.00 -4.14 -5.21
CA TRP A 121 10.58 -4.48 -5.14
C TRP A 121 10.38 -5.87 -4.58
N PHE A 122 9.40 -5.99 -3.70
CA PHE A 122 9.03 -7.25 -3.07
C PHE A 122 7.52 -7.44 -3.08
N LEU A 123 7.11 -8.69 -3.28
CA LEU A 123 5.74 -9.14 -3.08
C LEU A 123 5.60 -9.59 -1.63
N ARG A 124 4.73 -8.92 -0.87
CA ARG A 124 4.48 -9.28 0.52
C ARG A 124 3.45 -10.41 0.61
N LYS A 125 2.29 -10.23 -0.02
CA LYS A 125 1.20 -11.22 0.02
C LYS A 125 0.29 -11.13 -1.21
N ARG A 126 -0.40 -12.23 -1.49
CA ARG A 126 -1.55 -12.27 -2.40
C ARG A 126 -2.84 -12.15 -1.58
N LEU A 127 -3.78 -11.32 -2.02
CA LEU A 127 -5.03 -11.03 -1.30
C LEU A 127 -6.24 -11.76 -1.89
N SER A 128 -6.15 -12.14 -3.17
CA SER A 128 -7.19 -12.81 -3.97
C SER A 128 -6.58 -13.43 -5.22
#